data_AF-A0A923Z6F0-F1
#
_entry.id   AF-A0A923Z6F0-F1
#
_cell.length_a   1.000
_cell.length_b   1.000
_cell.length_c   1.000
_cell.angle_alpha   90.00
_cell.angle_beta   90.00
_cell.angle_gamma   90.00
#
_symmetry.space_group_name_H-M   'P 1'
#
loop_
_entity.id
_entity.type
_entity.pdbx_description
1 polymer ?
#
loop_
_entity_poly.entity_id
_entity_poly.type
_entity_poly.pdbx_seq_one_letter_code
_entity_poly.pdbx_strand_id
1 'polypeptide(L)' 'LDMINTEGRLAWQEATGYGQRALVETTMGRYKSIIGPRLRARGFEAQQTEAAIGVAVLNRMLVAGRPNSVRRQKVAA' A
#
# COMPACT_ATOMS: atom_id res chain seq x y z
N LEU A 1 5.00 10.11 -23.11
CA LEU A 1 6.47 9.98 -23.06
C LEU A 1 7.11 11.32 -22.76
N ASP A 2 6.60 12.41 -23.35
CA ASP A 2 7.04 13.78 -23.09
C ASP A 2 7.15 14.10 -21.60
N MET A 3 6.12 13.79 -20.80
CA MET A 3 6.15 14.02 -19.35
C MET A 3 7.24 13.22 -18.62
N ILE A 4 7.58 12.01 -19.09
CA ILE A 4 8.73 11.25 -18.53
C ILE A 4 10.04 11.92 -18.92
N ASN A 5 10.13 12.49 -20.12
CA ASN A 5 11.32 13.16 -20.62
C ASN A 5 11.53 14.53 -19.96
N THR A 6 10.45 15.24 -19.60
CA THR A 6 10.51 16.58 -19.00
C THR A 6 10.53 16.56 -17.48
N GLU A 7 9.72 15.70 -16.84
CA GLU A 7 9.50 15.69 -15.38
C GLU A 7 10.01 14.40 -14.72
N GLY A 8 10.40 13.42 -15.52
CA GLY A 8 10.91 12.14 -15.04
C GLY A 8 9.83 11.09 -14.79
N ARG A 9 10.30 9.85 -14.63
CA ARG A 9 9.43 8.67 -14.45
C ARG A 9 8.56 8.76 -13.19
N LEU A 10 9.10 9.28 -12.09
CA LEU A 10 8.40 9.29 -10.80
C LEU A 10 7.21 10.25 -10.82
N ALA A 11 7.40 11.46 -11.33
CA ALA A 11 6.31 12.43 -11.54
C ALA A 11 5.23 11.83 -12.45
N TRP A 12 5.64 11.12 -13.50
CA TRP A 12 4.70 10.41 -14.36
C TRP A 12 3.91 9.30 -13.66
N GLN A 13 4.56 8.48 -12.83
CA GLN A 13 3.88 7.43 -12.08
C GLN A 13 2.88 8.01 -11.06
N GLU A 14 3.22 9.13 -10.43
CA GLU A 14 2.34 9.84 -9.50
C GLU A 14 1.11 10.41 -10.21
N ALA A 15 1.32 11.18 -11.29
CA ALA A 15 0.24 11.79 -12.07
C ALA A 15 -0.72 10.77 -12.70
N THR A 16 -0.21 9.59 -13.08
CA THR A 16 -1.02 8.53 -13.70
C THR A 16 -1.58 7.52 -12.70
N GLY A 17 -1.19 7.59 -11.42
CA GLY A 17 -1.58 6.60 -10.43
C GLY A 17 -1.06 5.19 -10.72
N TYR A 18 0.00 5.05 -11.52
CA TYR A 18 0.50 3.74 -12.00
C TYR A 18 0.82 2.77 -10.84
N GLY A 19 1.29 3.29 -9.71
CA GLY A 19 1.64 2.49 -8.53
C GLY A 19 0.47 1.93 -7.72
N GLN A 20 -0.77 2.38 -7.97
CA GLN A 20 -1.93 2.05 -7.13
C GLN A 20 -2.20 0.55 -7.04
N ARG A 21 -2.11 -0.16 -8.17
CA ARG A 21 -2.32 -1.61 -8.22
C ARG A 21 -1.30 -2.36 -7.34
N ALA A 22 -0.02 -2.02 -7.46
CA ALA A 22 1.04 -2.67 -6.70
C ALA A 22 0.87 -2.42 -5.19
N LEU A 23 0.41 -1.23 -4.79
CA LEU A 23 0.11 -0.92 -3.38
C LEU A 23 -1.04 -1.75 -2.83
N VAL A 24 -2.13 -1.90 -3.60
CA VAL A 24 -3.28 -2.73 -3.22
C VAL A 24 -2.89 -4.20 -3.12
N GLU A 25 -2.19 -4.73 -4.12
CA GLU A 25 -1.72 -6.13 -4.12
C GLU A 25 -0.82 -6.42 -2.92
N THR A 26 0.12 -5.52 -2.61
CA THR A 26 0.98 -5.63 -1.42
C THR A 26 0.17 -5.59 -0.13
N THR A 27 -0.80 -4.68 -0.03
CA THR A 27 -1.67 -4.57 1.16
C THR A 27 -2.50 -5.84 1.37
N MET A 28 -3.07 -6.39 0.30
CA MET A 28 -3.83 -7.64 0.36
C MET A 28 -2.95 -8.86 0.66
N GLY A 29 -1.70 -8.88 0.17
CA GLY A 29 -0.72 -9.88 0.58
C GLY A 29 -0.48 -9.85 2.09
N ARG A 30 -0.19 -8.67 2.65
CA ARG A 30 -0.02 -8.49 4.10
C ARG A 30 -1.27 -8.86 4.89
N TYR A 31 -2.45 -8.48 4.41
CA TYR A 31 -3.71 -8.85 5.05
C TYR A 31 -3.85 -10.37 5.17
N LYS A 32 -3.65 -11.09 4.07
CA LYS A 32 -3.80 -12.55 4.06
C LYS A 32 -2.74 -13.25 4.91
N SER A 33 -1.51 -12.71 4.96
CA SER A 33 -0.42 -13.27 5.77
C SER A 33 -0.59 -13.04 7.26
N ILE A 34 -1.08 -11.86 7.68
CA ILE A 34 -1.12 -11.47 9.11
C ILE A 34 -2.50 -11.76 9.73
N ILE A 35 -3.58 -11.37 9.06
CA ILE A 35 -4.95 -11.54 9.57
C ILE A 35 -5.49 -12.91 9.20
N GLY A 36 -5.29 -13.30 7.94
CA GLY A 36 -5.64 -14.63 7.44
C GLY A 36 -6.28 -14.59 6.05
N PRO A 37 -6.30 -15.73 5.34
CA PRO A 37 -6.77 -15.79 3.96
C PRO A 37 -8.30 -15.82 3.80
N ARG A 38 -9.07 -15.86 4.89
CA ARG A 38 -10.53 -16.03 4.88
C ARG A 38 -11.19 -15.16 5.95
N LEU A 39 -12.41 -14.70 5.67
CA LEU A 39 -13.29 -14.05 6.64
C LEU A 39 -14.03 -15.11 7.45
N ARG A 40 -14.16 -14.89 8.76
CA ARG A 40 -14.76 -15.84 9.70
C ARG A 40 -16.18 -15.44 10.12
N ALA A 41 -16.51 -14.15 10.01
CA ALA A 41 -17.81 -13.64 10.36
C ALA A 41 -18.90 -14.26 9.46
N ARG A 42 -20.05 -14.55 10.08
CA ARG A 42 -21.23 -15.05 9.37
C ARG A 42 -22.07 -13.86 8.91
N GLY A 43 -22.44 -13.84 7.63
CA GLY A 43 -23.22 -12.76 7.02
C GLY A 43 -22.35 -11.65 6.42
N PHE A 44 -22.83 -11.08 5.32
CA PHE A 44 -22.07 -10.14 4.49
C PHE A 44 -21.71 -8.84 5.23
N GLU A 45 -22.66 -8.25 5.97
CA GLU A 45 -22.41 -7.04 6.79
C GLU A 45 -21.33 -7.25 7.85
N ALA A 46 -21.34 -8.41 8.50
CA ALA A 46 -20.35 -8.76 9.51
C ALA A 46 -18.98 -9.02 8.86
N GLN A 47 -18.94 -9.59 7.66
CA GLN A 47 -17.72 -9.77 6.86
C GLN A 47 -17.11 -8.43 6.41
N GLN A 48 -17.94 -7.47 5.99
CA GLN A 48 -17.48 -6.11 5.67
C GLN A 48 -16.86 -5.44 6.90
N THR A 49 -17.51 -5.60 8.06
CA THR A 49 -17.01 -5.07 9.35
C THR A 49 -15.69 -5.74 9.74
N GLU A 50 -15.59 -7.07 9.62
CA GLU A 50 -14.35 -7.82 9.87
C GLU A 50 -13.20 -7.31 8.99
N ALA A 51 -13.46 -7.11 7.70
CA ALA A 51 -12.47 -6.60 6.76
C ALA A 51 -12.02 -5.17 7.11
N ALA A 52 -12.97 -4.28 7.44
CA ALA A 52 -12.67 -2.91 7.83
C ALA A 52 -11.80 -2.85 9.10
N ILE A 53 -12.12 -3.65 10.11
CA ILE A 53 -11.32 -3.78 11.33
C ILE A 53 -9.92 -4.32 11.00
N GLY A 54 -9.82 -5.37 10.17
CA GLY A 54 -8.55 -5.95 9.76
C GLY A 54 -7.63 -4.92 9.07
N VAL A 55 -8.17 -4.09 8.18
CA VAL A 55 -7.43 -2.99 7.53
C VAL A 55 -7.00 -1.94 8.56
N ALA A 56 -7.87 -1.56 9.50
CA ALA A 56 -7.52 -0.60 10.54
C ALA A 56 -6.36 -1.10 11.44
N VAL A 57 -6.38 -2.37 11.80
CA VAL A 57 -5.29 -3.02 12.56
C VAL A 57 -3.98 -3.00 11.77
N LEU A 58 -4.01 -3.39 10.49
CA LEU A 58 -2.82 -3.37 9.63
C LEU A 58 -2.23 -1.96 9.48
N ASN A 59 -3.07 -0.94 9.35
CA ASN A 59 -2.62 0.45 9.27
C ASN A 59 -1.94 0.88 10.58
N ARG A 60 -2.49 0.48 11.73
CA ARG A 60 -1.88 0.76 13.04
C ARG A 60 -0.53 0.05 13.19
N MET A 61 -0.42 -1.21 12.77
CA MET A 61 0.85 -1.95 12.75
C MET A 61 1.88 -1.28 11.83
N LEU A 62 1.45 -0.80 10.66
CA LEU A 62 2.32 -0.09 9.72
C LEU A 62 2.87 1.21 10.34
N VAL A 63 2.03 2.01 11.00
CA VAL A 63 2.46 3.24 11.67
C VAL A 63 3.47 2.94 12.78
N ALA A 64 3.26 1.88 13.56
CA ALA A 64 4.15 1.51 14.65
C ALA A 64 5.49 0.91 14.19
N GLY A 65 5.48 0.12 13.11
CA GLY A 65 6.65 -0.67 12.69
C GLY A 65 7.44 -0.11 11.52
N ARG A 66 6.94 0.91 10.80
CA ARG A 66 7.64 1.43 9.61
C ARG A 66 8.89 2.23 10.00
N PRO A 67 10.05 1.96 9.39
CA PRO A 67 11.21 2.83 9.55
C PRO A 67 11.00 4.15 8.78
N ASN A 68 11.62 5.24 9.26
CA ASN A 68 11.72 6.48 8.52
C ASN A 68 12.77 6.32 7.41
N SER A 69 12.34 5.93 6.22
CA SER A 69 13.20 5.82 5.04
C SER A 69 13.36 7.18 4.35
N VAL A 70 14.60 7.53 4.01
CA VAL A 70 14.91 8.70 3.19
C VAL A 70 15.52 8.24 1.87
N ARG A 71 15.20 8.95 0.79
CA ARG A 71 15.85 8.69 -0.50
C ARG A 71 17.31 9.10 -0.39
N ARG A 72 18.21 8.15 -0.66
CA ARG A 72 19.63 8.46 -0.79
C ARG A 72 19.81 9.41 -1.98
N GLN A 73 20.22 10.65 -1.71
CA GLN A 73 20.62 11.58 -2.76
C GLN A 73 21.95 11.11 -3.33
N LYS A 74 22.05 11.04 -4.66
CA LYS A 74 23.35 10.91 -5.31
C LYS A 74 24.03 12.27 -5.20
N VAL A 75 25.07 12.37 -4.39
CA VAL A 75 25.97 13.52 -4.45
C VAL A 75 26.71 13.39 -5.79
N ALA A 76 26.62 14.43 -6.63
CA ALA A 76 27.40 14.49 -7.86
C ALA A 76 28.88 14.52 -7.45
N ALA A 77 29.68 13.61 -8.03
CA ALA A 77 31.13 13.61 -7.91
C ALA A 77 31.73 14.74 -8.76
#